data_AF-A0A845C3P2-F1
#
_entry.id   AF-A0A845C3P2-F1
#
_cell.length_a   1.000
_cell.length_b   1.000
_cell.length_c   1.000
_cell.angle_alpha   90.00
_cell.angle_beta   90.00
_cell.angle_gamma   90.00
#
_symmetry.space_group_name_H-M   'P 1'
#
loop_
_entity.id
_entity.type
_entity.pdbx_description
1 polymer ?
#
loop_
_entity_poly.entity_id
_entity_poly.type
_entity_poly.pdbx_seq_one_letter_code
_entity_poly.pdbx_strand_id
1 'polypeptide(L)'
;MLAPLVVCLALVRLYSWYKMDAAPIPPGVLIGYEDYSDAASEAEVVDLIRARVGDRILVLFNGERLILEAEEIGLQIDTQRILQETAQYLEGDVFVRLVLRQVLGLPPEIHHVPVYYAIDFERARVWLHAINERYRTKSQPYRLLPVDRDWLAGQGDGDGSSPSVDLAFMPYAYPDWTWKEGPRGMQVDVETSLTTLAEAFLGPGDRVWTLATVEDPPLAPELGSLAEVLDNFTASFHGFASFWMQDLTTGEVVEVDSQVAFSGMSTLKLLVVMAVMEAIDGIASAPDLGQWIDLGLVDSNNSAANLLMQYLGDGSVVAGAAVVTDFARSLGLENSFFLTGYDDPARVVPLVTPANQSVW
;
A
#
# COMPACT_ATOMS: atom_id res chain seq x y z
N MET A 1 19.96 4.51 85.12
CA MET A 1 18.70 4.04 84.50
C MET A 1 17.83 5.15 83.88
N LEU A 2 18.16 6.45 84.01
CA LEU A 2 17.35 7.55 83.46
C LEU A 2 17.50 7.79 81.95
N ALA A 3 18.68 7.57 81.37
CA ALA A 3 18.94 7.78 79.93
C ALA A 3 18.01 7.01 78.97
N PRO A 4 17.75 5.69 79.14
CA PRO A 4 16.86 4.96 78.23
C PRO A 4 15.41 5.42 78.31
N LEU A 5 14.96 5.89 79.48
CA LEU A 5 13.60 6.39 79.68
C LEU A 5 13.39 7.73 78.97
N VAL A 6 14.39 8.61 79.00
CA VAL A 6 14.36 9.91 78.31
C VAL A 6 14.38 9.72 76.79
N VAL A 7 15.18 8.78 76.28
CA VAL A 7 15.18 8.42 74.86
C VAL A 7 13.84 7.83 74.44
N CYS A 8 13.26 6.93 75.24
CA CYS A 8 11.92 6.38 74.95
C CYS A 8 10.84 7.47 74.96
N LEU A 9 10.86 8.40 75.91
CA LEU A 9 9.89 9.51 75.97
C LEU A 9 10.08 10.50 74.82
N ALA A 10 11.32 10.76 74.40
CA ALA A 10 11.61 11.59 73.22
C ALA A 10 11.12 10.91 71.93
N LEU A 11 11.35 9.60 71.79
CA LEU A 11 10.86 8.81 70.67
C LEU A 11 9.33 8.72 70.64
N VAL A 12 8.68 8.54 71.78
CA VAL A 12 7.21 8.56 71.89
C VAL A 12 6.66 9.94 71.55
N ARG A 13 7.32 11.02 71.97
CA ARG A 13 6.91 12.39 71.65
C ARG A 13 7.10 12.72 70.17
N LEU A 14 8.18 12.22 69.56
CA LEU A 14 8.46 12.34 68.13
C LEU A 14 7.48 11.52 67.29
N TYR A 15 7.21 10.28 67.71
CA TYR A 15 6.16 9.40 67.18
C TYR A 15 4.79 10.07 67.27
N SER A 16 4.48 10.68 68.40
CA SER A 16 3.20 11.36 68.63
C SER A 16 3.10 12.67 67.84
N TRP A 17 4.20 13.42 67.67
CA TRP A 17 4.22 14.63 66.86
C TRP A 17 4.02 14.31 65.37
N TYR A 18 4.76 13.32 64.86
CA TYR A 18 4.62 12.86 63.49
C TYR A 18 3.22 12.26 63.22
N LYS A 19 2.65 11.49 64.16
CA LYS A 19 1.26 11.01 64.06
C LYS A 19 0.20 12.10 64.27
N MET A 20 0.50 13.19 64.99
CA MET A 20 -0.43 14.30 65.21
C MET A 20 -0.52 15.23 63.99
N ASP A 21 0.54 15.33 63.18
CA ASP A 21 0.56 16.10 61.92
C ASP A 21 0.09 15.28 60.69
N ALA A 22 -0.42 14.06 60.87
CA ALA A 22 -1.12 13.27 59.85
C ALA A 22 -0.35 13.03 58.53
N ALA A 23 0.99 13.03 58.54
CA ALA A 23 1.78 12.70 57.36
C ALA A 23 1.50 11.24 56.94
N PRO A 24 0.84 11.00 55.80
CA PRO A 24 0.38 9.69 55.37
C PRO A 24 1.51 8.83 54.80
N ILE A 25 2.63 9.44 54.39
CA ILE A 25 3.78 8.77 53.79
C ILE A 25 5.02 9.06 54.65
N PRO A 26 5.71 8.03 55.19
CA PRO A 26 6.94 8.24 55.95
C PRO A 26 8.09 8.74 55.06
N PRO A 27 9.03 9.54 55.60
CA PRO A 27 10.20 9.99 54.85
C PRO A 27 11.04 8.78 54.37
N GLY A 28 11.50 8.83 53.13
CA GLY A 28 12.26 7.74 52.49
C GLY A 28 11.40 6.66 51.82
N VAL A 29 10.07 6.73 51.93
CA VAL A 29 9.17 5.87 51.14
C VAL A 29 8.78 6.59 49.85
N LEU A 30 9.19 6.03 48.72
CA LEU A 30 8.92 6.56 47.39
C LEU A 30 7.81 5.77 46.72
N ILE A 31 6.80 6.45 46.20
CA ILE A 31 5.74 5.85 45.38
C ILE A 31 6.09 6.10 43.91
N GLY A 32 6.28 5.06 43.11
CA GLY A 32 6.65 5.23 41.71
C GLY A 32 7.95 6.04 41.49
N TYR A 33 8.91 5.90 42.42
CA TYR A 33 10.17 6.65 42.48
C TYR A 33 10.08 8.13 42.88
N GLU A 34 8.91 8.62 43.26
CA GLU A 34 8.71 10.01 43.71
C GLU A 34 8.47 10.06 45.23
N ASP A 35 8.90 11.15 45.86
CA ASP A 35 8.72 11.39 47.30
C ASP A 35 7.43 12.18 47.53
N TYR A 36 6.56 11.63 48.39
CA TYR A 36 5.28 12.24 48.78
C TYR A 36 5.20 12.48 50.30
N SER A 37 6.33 12.43 51.01
CA SER A 37 6.38 12.55 52.47
C SER A 37 6.01 13.94 53.01
N ASP A 38 5.99 14.96 52.17
CA ASP A 38 5.55 16.32 52.51
C ASP A 38 4.02 16.50 52.45
N ALA A 39 3.27 15.51 51.94
CA ALA A 39 1.81 15.60 51.87
C ALA A 39 1.19 15.59 53.28
N ALA A 40 0.17 16.42 53.51
CA ALA A 40 -0.48 16.55 54.81
C ALA A 40 -1.63 15.55 55.04
N SER A 41 -2.07 14.84 53.99
CA SER A 41 -3.17 13.87 54.09
C SER A 41 -3.16 12.84 52.96
N GLU A 42 -3.77 11.67 53.18
CA GLU A 42 -3.92 10.65 52.13
C GLU A 42 -4.63 11.18 50.88
N ALA A 43 -5.60 12.08 51.05
CA ALA A 43 -6.30 12.73 49.95
C ALA A 43 -5.35 13.57 49.07
N GLU A 44 -4.44 14.31 49.71
CA GLU A 44 -3.42 15.09 49.00
C GLU A 44 -2.44 14.19 48.24
N VAL A 45 -2.03 13.06 48.82
CA VAL A 45 -1.19 12.06 48.11
C VAL A 45 -1.89 11.56 46.86
N VAL A 46 -3.18 11.23 46.97
CA VAL A 46 -3.98 10.76 45.82
C VAL A 46 -4.06 11.82 44.73
N ASP A 47 -4.30 13.07 45.10
CA ASP A 47 -4.38 14.18 44.14
C ASP A 47 -3.03 14.42 43.45
N LEU A 48 -1.92 14.34 44.19
CA LEU A 48 -0.56 14.46 43.63
C LEU A 48 -0.22 13.31 42.68
N ILE A 49 -0.55 12.06 43.03
CA ILE A 49 -0.37 10.90 42.14
C ILE A 49 -1.19 11.09 40.86
N ARG A 50 -2.45 11.48 40.97
CA ARG A 50 -3.32 11.72 39.80
C ARG A 50 -2.80 12.84 38.92
N ALA A 51 -2.38 13.96 39.50
CA ALA A 51 -1.78 15.06 38.76
C ALA A 51 -0.52 14.61 37.98
N ARG A 52 0.26 13.68 38.57
CA ARG A 52 1.48 13.14 37.97
C ARG A 52 1.24 12.17 36.83
N VAL A 53 0.21 11.33 36.90
CA VAL A 53 -0.23 10.44 35.81
C VAL A 53 -0.87 11.27 34.68
N GLY A 54 -1.68 12.25 35.07
CA GLY A 54 -2.38 13.17 34.18
C GLY A 54 -3.42 12.52 33.29
N ASP A 55 -4.26 13.39 32.72
CA ASP A 55 -5.48 12.94 32.08
C ASP A 55 -5.31 12.65 30.59
N ARG A 56 -4.19 13.07 29.99
CA ARG A 56 -3.96 12.94 28.55
C ARG A 56 -2.49 12.84 28.17
N ILE A 57 -2.24 12.22 27.02
CA ILE A 57 -0.94 12.12 26.38
C ILE A 57 -1.00 12.57 24.91
N LEU A 58 0.14 13.00 24.37
CA LEU A 58 0.32 13.26 22.94
C LEU A 58 0.65 11.95 22.24
N VAL A 59 -0.08 11.60 21.19
CA VAL A 59 0.18 10.42 20.37
C VAL A 59 0.73 10.83 19.01
N LEU A 60 1.84 10.22 18.60
CA LEU A 60 2.49 10.46 17.32
C LEU A 60 2.29 9.25 16.41
N PHE A 61 1.71 9.49 15.24
CA PHE A 61 1.54 8.48 14.20
C PHE A 61 1.56 9.13 12.82
N ASN A 62 2.39 8.63 11.90
CA ASN A 62 2.42 9.09 10.51
C ASN A 62 2.59 10.63 10.35
N GLY A 63 3.37 11.27 11.23
CA GLY A 63 3.56 12.73 11.26
C GLY A 63 2.40 13.52 11.90
N GLU A 64 1.29 12.87 12.21
CA GLU A 64 0.14 13.46 12.90
C GLU A 64 0.35 13.51 14.40
N ARG A 65 -0.29 14.52 15.02
CA ARG A 65 -0.26 14.78 16.46
C ARG A 65 -1.68 14.64 17.00
N LEU A 66 -1.92 13.57 17.74
CA LEU A 66 -3.21 13.20 18.27
C LEU A 66 -3.19 13.29 19.80
N ILE A 67 -4.36 13.37 20.41
CA ILE A 67 -4.47 13.35 21.88
C ILE A 67 -5.21 12.08 22.25
N LEU A 68 -4.70 11.37 23.25
CA LEU A 68 -5.40 10.26 23.89
C LEU A 68 -5.67 10.63 25.34
N GLU A 69 -6.95 10.60 25.72
CA GLU A 69 -7.37 10.84 27.10
C GLU A 69 -7.36 9.51 27.88
N ALA A 70 -6.96 9.54 29.15
CA ALA A 70 -6.90 8.41 30.07
C ALA A 70 -8.28 7.72 30.19
N GLU A 71 -9.36 8.49 30.16
CA GLU A 71 -10.73 7.99 30.22
C GLU A 71 -11.08 7.13 28.99
N GLU A 72 -10.53 7.41 27.80
CA GLU A 72 -10.82 6.67 26.56
C GLU A 72 -10.35 5.22 26.65
N ILE A 73 -9.26 4.95 27.37
CA ILE A 73 -8.71 3.61 27.64
C ILE A 73 -9.10 3.06 29.01
N GLY A 74 -9.95 3.75 29.76
CA GLY A 74 -10.34 3.35 31.11
C GLY A 74 -9.16 3.20 32.07
N LEU A 75 -8.14 4.04 31.96
CA LEU A 75 -7.00 4.02 32.88
C LEU A 75 -7.49 4.37 34.30
N GLN A 76 -7.20 3.48 35.25
CA GLN A 76 -7.50 3.67 36.66
C GLN A 76 -6.26 3.39 37.49
N ILE A 77 -5.97 4.28 38.45
CA ILE A 77 -4.91 4.07 39.44
C ILE A 77 -5.54 3.46 40.69
N ASP A 78 -5.01 2.34 41.15
CA ASP A 78 -5.44 1.69 42.38
C ASP A 78 -4.80 2.37 43.60
N THR A 79 -5.32 3.57 43.89
CA THR A 79 -4.81 4.40 44.98
C THR A 79 -5.05 3.75 46.34
N GLN A 80 -6.12 2.96 46.47
CA GLN A 80 -6.40 2.24 47.72
C GLN A 80 -5.30 1.24 48.03
N ARG A 81 -4.88 0.44 47.05
CA ARG A 81 -3.78 -0.51 47.24
C ARG A 81 -2.45 0.18 47.51
N ILE A 82 -2.15 1.27 46.78
CA ILE A 82 -0.93 2.06 47.01
C ILE A 82 -0.89 2.54 48.47
N LEU A 83 -1.96 3.18 48.95
CA LEU A 83 -2.04 3.68 50.33
C LEU A 83 -1.96 2.54 51.36
N GLN A 84 -2.62 1.40 51.11
CA GLN A 84 -2.54 0.24 52.00
C GLN A 84 -1.12 -0.33 52.10
N GLU A 85 -0.39 -0.41 51.00
CA GLU A 85 1.00 -0.87 51.01
C GLU A 85 1.92 0.17 51.67
N THR A 86 1.70 1.47 51.45
CA THR A 86 2.48 2.51 52.13
C THR A 86 2.21 2.56 53.63
N ALA A 87 0.97 2.34 54.07
CA ALA A 87 0.60 2.36 55.48
C ALA A 87 1.36 1.33 56.32
N GLN A 88 1.86 0.24 55.72
CA GLN A 88 2.71 -0.75 56.40
C GLN A 88 4.00 -0.13 56.96
N TYR A 89 4.49 0.94 56.34
CA TYR A 89 5.70 1.66 56.78
C TYR A 89 5.44 2.71 57.87
N LEU A 90 4.18 2.95 58.25
CA LEU A 90 3.79 3.80 59.37
C LEU A 90 3.76 3.05 60.71
N GLU A 91 4.03 1.75 60.71
CA GLU A 91 3.97 0.88 61.87
C GLU A 91 5.33 0.23 62.18
N GLY A 92 5.49 -0.20 63.44
CA GLY A 92 6.64 -1.01 63.86
C GLY A 92 7.99 -0.30 63.94
N ASP A 93 9.07 -1.09 63.87
CA ASP A 93 10.45 -0.63 64.01
C ASP A 93 10.97 0.10 62.76
N VAL A 94 10.42 -0.23 61.58
CA VAL A 94 10.77 0.39 60.29
C VAL A 94 10.46 1.88 60.34
N PHE A 95 9.25 2.25 60.75
CA PHE A 95 8.84 3.64 60.95
C PHE A 95 9.80 4.41 61.86
N VAL A 96 10.11 3.85 63.04
CA VAL A 96 10.99 4.50 64.04
C VAL A 96 12.38 4.75 63.45
N ARG A 97 12.90 3.81 62.67
CA ARG A 97 14.20 3.92 62.01
C ARG A 97 14.20 5.01 60.94
N LEU A 98 13.16 5.09 60.11
CA LEU A 98 13.03 6.12 59.07
C LEU A 98 13.01 7.53 59.68
N VAL A 99 12.17 7.75 60.69
CA VAL A 99 12.06 9.05 61.37
C VAL A 99 13.34 9.43 62.12
N LEU A 100 13.97 8.48 62.82
CA LEU A 100 15.22 8.74 63.53
C LEU A 100 16.34 9.17 62.60
N ARG A 101 16.47 8.52 61.44
CA ARG A 101 17.48 8.87 60.45
C ARG A 101 17.25 10.30 59.94
N GLN A 102 16.00 10.65 59.63
CA GLN A 102 15.63 11.99 59.19
C GLN A 102 16.01 13.05 60.24
N VAL A 103 15.63 12.85 61.51
CA VAL A 103 15.91 13.80 62.58
C VAL A 103 17.40 13.95 62.89
N LEU A 104 18.17 12.87 62.76
CA LEU A 104 19.62 12.87 62.97
C LEU A 104 20.40 13.33 61.73
N GLY A 105 19.72 13.70 60.63
CA GLY A 105 20.37 14.06 59.37
C GLY A 105 21.19 12.94 58.75
N LEU A 106 20.86 11.69 59.07
CA LEU A 106 21.50 10.50 58.49
C LEU A 106 20.92 10.23 57.10
N PRO A 107 21.68 9.56 56.20
CA PRO A 107 21.16 9.17 54.89
C PRO A 107 19.84 8.38 55.03
N PRO A 108 18.79 8.79 54.28
CA PRO A 108 17.48 8.13 54.34
C PRO A 108 17.59 6.69 53.84
N GLU A 109 16.81 5.82 54.45
CA GLU A 109 16.64 4.43 53.99
C GLU A 109 15.49 4.44 52.98
N ILE A 110 15.77 4.07 51.73
CA ILE A 110 14.82 4.18 50.62
C ILE A 110 13.99 2.90 50.49
N HIS A 111 12.67 3.05 50.48
CA HIS A 111 11.72 1.99 50.18
C HIS A 111 10.87 2.38 48.97
N HIS A 112 10.66 1.46 48.05
CA HIS A 112 9.87 1.72 46.84
C HIS A 112 8.53 0.99 46.91
N VAL A 113 7.45 1.75 46.76
CA VAL A 113 6.09 1.25 46.55
C VAL A 113 5.74 1.45 45.07
N PRO A 114 5.40 0.39 44.33
CA PRO A 114 5.04 0.52 42.91
C PRO A 114 3.68 1.21 42.73
N VAL A 115 3.50 1.87 41.59
CA VAL A 115 2.18 2.39 41.19
C VAL A 115 1.36 1.25 40.59
N TYR A 116 0.23 0.94 41.21
CA TYR A 116 -0.72 -0.04 40.69
C TYR A 116 -1.77 0.63 39.81
N TYR A 117 -2.04 0.04 38.65
CA TYR A 117 -2.98 0.57 37.68
C TYR A 117 -3.72 -0.55 36.95
N ALA A 118 -4.86 -0.18 36.35
CA ALA A 118 -5.62 -1.00 35.42
C ALA A 118 -5.88 -0.19 34.14
N ILE A 119 -5.70 -0.82 32.99
CA ILE A 119 -6.03 -0.27 31.66
C ILE A 119 -6.98 -1.26 30.98
N ASP A 120 -8.02 -0.73 30.34
CA ASP A 120 -8.88 -1.51 29.46
C ASP A 120 -8.23 -1.60 28.07
N PHE A 121 -7.49 -2.69 27.85
CA PHE A 121 -6.79 -2.92 26.59
C PHE A 121 -7.74 -3.12 25.41
N GLU A 122 -9.00 -3.53 25.62
CA GLU A 122 -9.97 -3.62 24.51
C GLU A 122 -10.39 -2.23 24.04
N ARG A 123 -10.62 -1.30 24.98
CA ARG A 123 -10.87 0.10 24.62
C ARG A 123 -9.66 0.73 23.92
N ALA A 124 -8.45 0.44 24.38
CA ALA A 124 -7.23 0.89 23.72
C ALA A 124 -7.10 0.32 22.29
N ARG A 125 -7.43 -0.96 22.06
CA ARG A 125 -7.47 -1.55 20.71
C ARG A 125 -8.48 -0.85 19.81
N VAL A 126 -9.71 -0.63 20.31
CA VAL A 126 -10.75 0.06 19.54
C VAL A 126 -10.27 1.46 19.13
N TRP A 127 -9.65 2.19 20.05
CA TRP A 127 -9.08 3.50 19.75
C TRP A 127 -7.97 3.42 18.69
N LEU A 128 -7.01 2.49 18.84
CA LEU A 128 -5.92 2.31 17.87
C LEU A 128 -6.44 1.91 16.48
N HIS A 129 -7.45 1.06 16.40
CA HIS A 129 -8.09 0.71 15.12
C HIS A 129 -8.77 1.91 14.47
N ALA A 130 -9.44 2.76 15.25
CA ALA A 130 -10.05 3.99 14.75
C ALA A 130 -9.00 4.98 14.20
N ILE A 131 -7.87 5.13 14.90
CA ILE A 131 -6.74 5.93 14.42
C ILE A 131 -6.14 5.32 13.16
N ASN A 132 -5.92 4.00 13.14
CA ASN A 132 -5.38 3.31 11.98
C ASN A 132 -6.25 3.52 10.75
N GLU A 133 -7.56 3.32 10.83
CA GLU A 133 -8.46 3.52 9.69
C GLU A 133 -8.45 4.95 9.16
N ARG A 134 -8.29 5.93 10.05
CA ARG A 134 -8.34 7.35 9.69
C ARG A 134 -7.03 7.88 9.12
N TYR A 135 -5.89 7.40 9.64
CA TYR A 135 -4.58 8.01 9.38
C TYR A 135 -3.58 7.06 8.72
N ARG A 136 -3.95 5.81 8.43
CA ARG A 136 -3.09 4.91 7.64
C ARG A 136 -2.85 5.47 6.25
N THR A 137 -1.65 5.25 5.75
CA THR A 137 -1.34 5.46 4.34
C THR A 137 -1.58 4.15 3.61
N LYS A 138 -2.32 4.17 2.50
CA LYS A 138 -2.49 2.99 1.65
C LYS A 138 -1.33 2.83 0.68
N SER A 139 -0.91 1.60 0.45
CA SER A 139 0.02 1.27 -0.63
C SER A 139 -0.54 1.69 -1.98
N GLN A 140 0.33 2.13 -2.87
CA GLN A 140 -0.02 2.43 -4.26
C GLN A 140 0.59 1.38 -5.19
N PRO A 141 -0.01 1.16 -6.38
CA PRO A 141 0.53 0.22 -7.34
C PRO A 141 1.85 0.71 -7.95
N TYR A 142 2.64 -0.25 -8.44
CA TYR A 142 3.73 0.05 -9.37
C TYR A 142 3.20 0.81 -10.57
N ARG A 143 3.94 1.83 -11.01
CA ARG A 143 3.61 2.61 -12.20
C ARG A 143 4.65 2.40 -13.27
N LEU A 144 4.19 2.18 -14.49
CA LEU A 144 5.06 2.14 -15.64
C LEU A 144 5.43 3.57 -16.04
N LEU A 145 6.71 3.87 -16.18
CA LEU A 145 7.16 5.13 -16.74
C LEU A 145 7.43 4.94 -18.23
N PRO A 146 6.76 5.71 -19.11
CA PRO A 146 7.02 5.63 -20.53
C PRO A 146 8.43 6.10 -20.82
N VAL A 147 8.97 5.64 -21.95
CA VAL A 147 10.22 6.18 -22.48
C VAL A 147 9.96 7.63 -22.88
N ASP A 148 10.80 8.56 -22.42
CA ASP A 148 10.79 9.93 -22.89
C ASP A 148 11.21 9.95 -24.37
N ARG A 149 10.21 9.95 -25.25
CA ARG A 149 10.39 10.00 -26.70
C ARG A 149 9.65 11.18 -27.29
N ASP A 150 10.42 12.14 -27.78
CA ASP A 150 9.99 12.97 -28.89
C ASP A 150 10.05 12.12 -30.16
N TRP A 151 8.89 11.67 -30.65
CA TRP A 151 8.79 11.05 -32.00
C TRP A 151 9.33 11.98 -33.10
N LEU A 152 9.50 13.27 -32.80
CA LEU A 152 10.03 14.33 -33.68
C LEU A 152 11.55 14.32 -33.84
N ALA A 153 12.33 13.75 -32.92
CA ALA A 153 13.81 13.84 -32.99
C ALA A 153 14.44 13.03 -34.14
N GLY A 154 13.62 12.29 -34.91
CA GLY A 154 14.02 11.56 -36.11
C GLY A 154 13.62 12.21 -37.44
N GLN A 155 13.07 13.44 -37.46
CA GLN A 155 12.83 14.16 -38.72
C GLN A 155 14.16 14.64 -39.31
N GLY A 156 14.74 13.76 -40.12
CA GLY A 156 15.74 14.13 -41.12
C GLY A 156 15.21 15.26 -42.01
N ASP A 157 16.13 16.12 -42.39
CA ASP A 157 15.94 17.30 -43.20
C ASP A 157 15.03 17.05 -44.43
N GLY A 158 13.80 17.56 -44.37
CA GLY A 158 13.00 18.22 -45.42
C GLY A 158 13.05 17.79 -46.90
N ASP A 159 13.61 16.66 -47.27
CA ASP A 159 13.51 16.07 -48.61
C ASP A 159 12.46 14.96 -48.52
N GLY A 160 11.50 14.98 -49.44
CA GLY A 160 10.34 14.08 -49.43
C GLY A 160 10.64 12.60 -49.66
N SER A 161 11.83 12.09 -49.34
CA SER A 161 12.06 10.67 -49.13
C SER A 161 11.48 10.27 -47.77
N SER A 162 10.47 9.40 -47.76
CA SER A 162 10.13 8.66 -46.54
C SER A 162 11.42 8.02 -46.03
N PRO A 163 11.74 8.12 -44.72
CA PRO A 163 12.94 7.49 -44.22
C PRO A 163 12.83 6.01 -44.54
N SER A 164 13.73 5.52 -45.40
CA SER A 164 13.92 4.09 -45.57
C SER A 164 14.33 3.57 -44.21
N VAL A 165 13.39 3.00 -43.47
CA VAL A 165 13.70 2.23 -42.27
C VAL A 165 14.49 1.03 -42.80
N ASP A 166 15.81 1.16 -42.77
CA ASP A 166 16.72 0.06 -43.05
C ASP A 166 16.40 -1.01 -41.99
N LEU A 167 15.69 -2.06 -42.40
CA LEU A 167 15.32 -3.23 -41.58
C LEU A 167 16.56 -4.10 -41.30
N ALA A 168 17.66 -3.48 -40.90
CA ALA A 168 18.74 -4.20 -40.24
C ALA A 168 18.26 -4.49 -38.81
N PHE A 169 17.82 -5.72 -38.58
CA PHE A 169 17.57 -6.31 -37.25
C PHE A 169 18.88 -6.32 -36.43
N MET A 170 19.30 -5.17 -35.94
CA MET A 170 20.20 -5.08 -34.80
C MET A 170 19.31 -5.01 -33.55
N PRO A 171 19.49 -5.90 -32.56
CA PRO A 171 18.83 -5.77 -31.27
C PRO A 171 19.50 -4.60 -30.55
N TYR A 172 19.14 -3.38 -30.93
CA TYR A 172 19.41 -2.23 -30.09
C TYR A 172 18.45 -2.38 -28.92
N ALA A 173 18.99 -2.76 -27.76
CA ALA A 173 18.24 -2.70 -26.51
C ALA A 173 17.80 -1.25 -26.35
N TYR A 174 16.54 -0.98 -26.68
CA TYR A 174 15.94 0.33 -26.49
C TYR A 174 16.00 0.69 -25.00
N PRO A 175 16.08 1.98 -24.62
CA PRO A 175 15.96 2.36 -23.22
C PRO A 175 14.67 1.76 -22.66
N ASP A 176 14.83 0.91 -21.64
CA ASP A 176 13.77 0.08 -21.12
C ASP A 176 12.67 0.94 -20.50
N TRP A 177 11.43 0.55 -20.76
CA TRP A 177 10.30 0.99 -19.95
C TRP A 177 10.62 0.66 -18.48
N THR A 178 10.57 1.66 -17.60
CA THR A 178 10.96 1.44 -16.21
C THR A 178 9.74 1.35 -15.32
N TRP A 179 9.74 0.34 -14.45
CA TRP A 179 8.78 0.25 -13.36
C TRP A 179 9.25 1.15 -12.22
N LYS A 180 8.38 2.08 -11.81
CA LYS A 180 8.56 2.85 -10.60
C LYS A 180 7.70 2.25 -9.50
N GLU A 181 8.32 1.93 -8.36
CA GLU A 181 7.57 1.45 -7.19
C GLU A 181 6.58 2.52 -6.73
N GLY A 182 5.35 2.09 -6.46
CA GLY A 182 4.37 2.92 -5.77
C GLY A 182 4.78 3.18 -4.31
N PRO A 183 4.36 4.30 -3.70
CA PRO A 183 4.51 4.50 -2.28
C PRO A 183 3.99 3.31 -1.46
N ARG A 184 4.77 2.91 -0.45
CA ARG A 184 4.40 1.88 0.52
C ARG A 184 3.30 2.37 1.44
N GLY A 185 2.43 1.47 1.86
CA GLY A 185 1.44 1.73 2.89
C GLY A 185 2.07 1.69 4.27
N MET A 186 1.43 2.34 5.23
CA MET A 186 1.83 2.30 6.62
C MET A 186 0.60 2.29 7.51
N GLN A 187 0.58 1.37 8.46
CA GLN A 187 -0.49 1.16 9.42
C GLN A 187 0.06 1.02 10.83
N VAL A 188 -0.80 1.23 11.83
CA VAL A 188 -0.48 1.03 13.24
C VAL A 188 -0.24 -0.46 13.50
N ASP A 189 0.88 -0.81 14.12
CA ASP A 189 1.07 -2.10 14.77
C ASP A 189 0.37 -2.04 16.13
N VAL A 190 -0.87 -2.53 16.18
CA VAL A 190 -1.72 -2.42 17.36
C VAL A 190 -1.09 -3.13 18.55
N GLU A 191 -0.70 -4.39 18.40
CA GLU A 191 -0.22 -5.19 19.53
C GLU A 191 1.13 -4.70 20.03
N THR A 192 2.06 -4.31 19.14
CA THR A 192 3.33 -3.73 19.57
C THR A 192 3.13 -2.39 20.27
N SER A 193 2.21 -1.54 19.76
CA SER A 193 1.93 -0.25 20.37
C SER A 193 1.40 -0.40 21.79
N LEU A 194 0.47 -1.33 22.03
CA LEU A 194 -0.11 -1.55 23.36
C LEU A 194 0.92 -1.90 24.43
N THR A 195 2.05 -2.51 24.05
CA THR A 195 3.11 -2.86 25.03
C THR A 195 3.76 -1.63 25.68
N THR A 196 3.73 -0.46 25.02
CA THR A 196 4.34 0.78 25.49
C THR A 196 3.32 1.81 26.00
N LEU A 197 2.02 1.50 25.92
CA LEU A 197 0.93 2.41 26.33
C LEU A 197 1.02 2.82 27.80
N ALA A 198 1.25 1.85 28.70
CA ALA A 198 1.32 2.12 30.13
C ALA A 198 2.51 3.02 30.48
N GLU A 199 3.66 2.80 29.85
CA GLU A 199 4.85 3.63 30.05
C GLU A 199 4.62 5.07 29.55
N ALA A 200 3.84 5.27 28.48
CA ALA A 200 3.55 6.61 28.00
C ALA A 200 2.71 7.46 28.98
N PHE A 201 1.81 6.83 29.74
CA PHE A 201 1.02 7.50 30.78
C PHE A 201 1.76 7.62 32.12
N LEU A 202 2.46 6.56 32.53
CA LEU A 202 2.99 6.42 33.88
C LEU A 202 4.49 6.70 33.99
N GLY A 203 5.20 6.69 32.87
CA GLY A 203 6.65 6.82 32.82
C GLY A 203 7.15 8.24 33.09
N PRO A 204 8.43 8.39 33.46
CA PRO A 204 9.07 9.69 33.59
C PRO A 204 9.37 10.25 32.20
N GLY A 205 8.55 11.20 31.71
CA GLY A 205 8.80 11.84 30.41
C GLY A 205 7.74 12.86 30.00
N ASP A 206 7.85 13.34 28.76
CA ASP A 206 7.01 14.41 28.16
C ASP A 206 5.59 13.96 27.80
N ARG A 207 5.16 12.76 28.24
CA ARG A 207 3.84 12.18 27.92
C ARG A 207 3.57 12.11 26.42
N VAL A 208 4.56 11.61 25.69
CA VAL A 208 4.50 11.39 24.25
C VAL A 208 4.54 9.89 23.98
N TRP A 209 3.56 9.39 23.23
CA TRP A 209 3.47 8.00 22.80
C TRP A 209 3.62 7.92 21.28
N THR A 210 4.73 7.35 20.83
CA THR A 210 4.94 7.08 19.41
C THR A 210 4.40 5.68 19.09
N LEU A 211 3.41 5.60 18.21
CA LEU A 211 2.82 4.32 17.82
C LEU A 211 3.82 3.50 17.00
N ALA A 212 3.88 2.20 17.26
CA ALA A 212 4.59 1.27 16.41
C ALA A 212 3.83 1.11 15.08
N THR A 213 4.57 0.84 14.00
CA THR A 213 4.01 0.81 12.64
C THR A 213 4.41 -0.45 11.89
N VAL A 214 3.50 -0.96 11.08
CA VAL A 214 3.78 -1.99 10.06
C VAL A 214 3.71 -1.34 8.68
N GLU A 215 4.70 -1.63 7.83
CA GLU A 215 4.69 -1.24 6.43
C GLU A 215 3.99 -2.29 5.57
N ASP A 216 3.12 -1.81 4.68
CA ASP A 216 2.50 -2.65 3.65
C ASP A 216 3.30 -2.50 2.33
N PRO A 217 3.57 -3.60 1.61
CA PRO A 217 4.32 -3.54 0.35
C PRO A 217 3.53 -2.76 -0.72
N PRO A 218 4.20 -2.23 -1.77
CA PRO A 218 3.52 -1.64 -2.91
C PRO A 218 2.58 -2.65 -3.57
N LEU A 219 1.46 -2.16 -4.15
CA LEU A 219 0.51 -3.02 -4.84
C LEU A 219 1.06 -3.43 -6.21
N ALA A 220 0.62 -4.57 -6.74
CA ALA A 220 0.94 -4.98 -8.11
C ALA A 220 0.48 -3.92 -9.14
N PRO A 221 1.10 -3.87 -10.34
CA PRO A 221 0.60 -3.02 -11.41
C PRO A 221 -0.86 -3.30 -11.75
N GLU A 222 -1.63 -2.26 -12.03
CA GLU A 222 -3.01 -2.36 -12.50
C GLU A 222 -3.05 -2.14 -14.02
N LEU A 223 -3.89 -2.90 -14.73
CA LEU A 223 -3.99 -2.81 -16.19
C LEU A 223 -4.50 -1.42 -16.62
N GLY A 224 -5.43 -0.81 -15.87
CA GLY A 224 -5.86 0.57 -16.10
C GLY A 224 -4.72 1.61 -16.06
N SER A 225 -3.70 1.41 -15.22
CA SER A 225 -2.52 2.31 -15.21
C SER A 225 -1.69 2.20 -16.49
N LEU A 226 -1.72 1.04 -17.17
CA LEU A 226 -1.08 0.87 -18.47
C LEU A 226 -1.79 1.65 -19.57
N ALA A 227 -3.13 1.73 -19.53
CA ALA A 227 -3.91 2.46 -20.52
C ALA A 227 -3.51 3.95 -20.57
N GLU A 228 -3.47 4.62 -19.41
CA GLU A 228 -3.07 6.02 -19.31
C GLU A 228 -1.65 6.26 -19.83
N VAL A 229 -0.76 5.32 -19.54
CA VAL A 229 0.63 5.40 -19.97
C VAL A 229 0.75 5.23 -21.49
N LEU A 230 0.02 4.27 -22.07
CA LEU A 230 -0.02 4.04 -23.51
C LEU A 230 -0.63 5.22 -24.26
N ASP A 231 -1.76 5.76 -23.76
CA ASP A 231 -2.44 6.93 -24.34
C ASP A 231 -1.50 8.15 -24.40
N ASN A 232 -0.83 8.46 -23.28
CA ASN A 232 0.15 9.53 -23.24
C ASN A 232 1.36 9.27 -24.16
N PHE A 233 1.81 8.02 -24.25
CA PHE A 233 2.92 7.64 -25.13
C PHE A 233 2.55 7.78 -26.62
N THR A 234 1.30 7.50 -26.98
CA THR A 234 0.80 7.67 -28.35
C THR A 234 0.44 9.10 -28.70
N ALA A 235 0.14 9.95 -27.72
CA ALA A 235 -0.27 11.33 -27.96
C ALA A 235 0.77 12.16 -28.75
N SER A 236 2.05 11.83 -28.63
CA SER A 236 3.13 12.49 -29.37
C SER A 236 3.47 11.82 -30.71
N PHE A 237 2.79 10.73 -31.08
CA PHE A 237 3.01 10.04 -32.35
C PHE A 237 2.39 10.81 -33.52
N HIS A 238 3.18 11.09 -34.55
CA HIS A 238 2.70 11.76 -35.76
C HIS A 238 1.97 10.79 -36.70
N GLY A 239 0.81 10.31 -36.26
CA GLY A 239 -0.05 9.37 -36.96
C GLY A 239 -1.20 8.91 -36.06
N PHE A 240 -1.88 7.83 -36.45
CA PHE A 240 -2.85 7.16 -35.59
C PHE A 240 -2.21 5.91 -34.99
N ALA A 241 -2.26 5.77 -33.68
CA ALA A 241 -1.86 4.58 -32.96
C ALA A 241 -3.07 4.10 -32.15
N SER A 242 -3.24 2.79 -32.07
CA SER A 242 -4.34 2.16 -31.34
C SER A 242 -3.80 0.94 -30.62
N PHE A 243 -4.30 0.72 -29.42
CA PHE A 243 -3.98 -0.45 -28.60
C PHE A 243 -5.27 -1.11 -28.13
N TRP A 244 -5.26 -2.45 -28.18
CA TRP A 244 -6.26 -3.28 -27.53
C TRP A 244 -5.53 -4.42 -26.83
N MET A 245 -5.78 -4.59 -25.53
CA MET A 245 -5.17 -5.63 -24.72
C MET A 245 -6.19 -6.18 -23.75
N GLN A 246 -6.23 -7.51 -23.61
CA GLN A 246 -7.06 -8.17 -22.63
C GLN A 246 -6.21 -9.08 -21.74
N ASP A 247 -6.41 -8.95 -20.43
CA ASP A 247 -5.94 -9.95 -19.48
C ASP A 247 -6.87 -11.17 -19.55
N LEU A 248 -6.33 -12.30 -20.01
CA LEU A 248 -7.09 -13.55 -20.17
C LEU A 248 -7.48 -14.20 -18.83
N THR A 249 -6.89 -13.77 -17.72
CA THR A 249 -7.19 -14.28 -16.37
C THR A 249 -8.37 -13.55 -15.75
N THR A 250 -8.37 -12.22 -15.84
CA THR A 250 -9.39 -11.35 -15.21
C THR A 250 -10.50 -10.95 -16.19
N GLY A 251 -10.23 -10.98 -17.49
CA GLY A 251 -11.09 -10.46 -18.54
C GLY A 251 -11.02 -8.94 -18.70
N GLU A 252 -10.20 -8.24 -17.91
CA GLU A 252 -10.02 -6.78 -18.00
C GLU A 252 -9.44 -6.39 -19.36
N VAL A 253 -9.95 -5.31 -19.93
CA VAL A 253 -9.55 -4.81 -21.26
C VAL A 253 -9.01 -3.39 -21.14
N VAL A 254 -7.89 -3.14 -21.81
CA VAL A 254 -7.32 -1.82 -22.07
C VAL A 254 -7.48 -1.49 -23.54
N GLU A 255 -8.03 -0.30 -23.79
CA GLU A 255 -8.27 0.21 -25.12
C GLU A 255 -7.74 1.65 -25.24
N VAL A 256 -6.97 1.93 -26.29
CA VAL A 256 -6.55 3.26 -26.70
C VAL A 256 -6.91 3.38 -28.17
N ASP A 257 -7.82 4.28 -28.52
CA ASP A 257 -8.32 4.50 -29.89
C ASP A 257 -8.74 3.22 -30.65
N SER A 258 -9.25 2.21 -29.93
CA SER A 258 -9.53 0.85 -30.41
C SER A 258 -10.58 0.75 -31.53
N GLN A 259 -11.33 1.82 -31.76
CA GLN A 259 -12.46 1.86 -32.70
C GLN A 259 -12.06 2.34 -34.10
N VAL A 260 -10.78 2.69 -34.31
CA VAL A 260 -10.26 3.16 -35.60
C VAL A 260 -10.00 1.97 -36.53
N ALA A 261 -10.44 2.08 -37.78
CA ALA A 261 -10.13 1.10 -38.81
C ALA A 261 -8.72 1.31 -39.37
N PHE A 262 -7.90 0.26 -39.36
CA PHE A 262 -6.56 0.25 -39.96
C PHE A 262 -6.55 -0.57 -41.25
N SER A 263 -5.59 -0.28 -42.13
CA SER A 263 -5.25 -1.23 -43.19
C SER A 263 -4.75 -2.51 -42.55
N GLY A 264 -5.49 -3.61 -42.74
CA GLY A 264 -5.13 -4.89 -42.15
C GLY A 264 -3.87 -5.51 -42.73
N MET A 265 -3.37 -5.02 -43.88
CA MET A 265 -2.11 -5.43 -44.49
C MET A 265 -1.87 -6.96 -44.35
N SER A 266 -0.68 -7.36 -43.93
CA SER A 266 -0.34 -8.77 -43.74
C SER A 266 -0.89 -9.39 -42.46
N THR A 267 -1.41 -8.61 -41.50
CA THR A 267 -1.95 -9.20 -40.25
C THR A 267 -3.23 -9.99 -40.52
N LEU A 268 -4.02 -9.59 -41.53
CA LEU A 268 -5.20 -10.34 -41.95
C LEU A 268 -4.89 -11.70 -42.62
N LYS A 269 -3.63 -12.01 -42.96
CA LYS A 269 -3.26 -13.35 -43.46
C LYS A 269 -3.61 -14.44 -42.45
N LEU A 270 -3.64 -14.10 -41.15
CA LEU A 270 -4.12 -15.00 -40.12
C LEU A 270 -5.58 -15.41 -40.34
N LEU A 271 -6.46 -14.47 -40.72
CA LEU A 271 -7.86 -14.78 -41.06
C LEU A 271 -7.96 -15.68 -42.29
N VAL A 272 -7.10 -15.48 -43.29
CA VAL A 272 -7.04 -16.35 -44.48
C VAL A 272 -6.69 -17.78 -44.08
N VAL A 273 -5.65 -17.95 -43.26
CA VAL A 273 -5.24 -19.27 -42.76
C VAL A 273 -6.33 -19.91 -41.91
N MET A 274 -6.95 -19.16 -40.98
CA MET A 274 -8.03 -19.68 -40.15
C MET A 274 -9.23 -20.14 -40.99
N ALA A 275 -9.60 -19.38 -42.02
CA ALA A 275 -10.67 -19.78 -42.95
C ALA A 275 -10.32 -21.05 -43.73
N VAL A 276 -9.05 -21.23 -44.15
CA VAL A 276 -8.59 -22.49 -44.77
C VAL A 276 -8.64 -23.64 -43.79
N MET A 277 -8.18 -23.44 -42.56
CA MET A 277 -8.18 -24.48 -41.52
C MET A 277 -9.60 -24.93 -41.15
N GLU A 278 -10.59 -24.02 -41.18
CA GLU A 278 -12.01 -24.34 -41.03
C GLU A 278 -12.55 -25.16 -42.21
N ALA A 279 -12.04 -24.93 -43.42
CA ALA A 279 -12.50 -25.59 -44.64
C ALA A 279 -11.91 -27.00 -44.87
N ILE A 280 -10.92 -27.43 -44.08
CA ILE A 280 -10.22 -28.70 -44.27
C ILE A 280 -10.30 -29.60 -43.04
N ASP A 281 -10.25 -30.92 -43.25
CA ASP A 281 -10.21 -31.92 -42.17
C ASP A 281 -8.78 -32.10 -41.63
N GLY A 282 -8.22 -31.01 -41.14
CA GLY A 282 -6.86 -30.92 -40.61
C GLY A 282 -5.76 -30.87 -41.68
N ILE A 283 -4.59 -30.33 -41.29
CA ILE A 283 -3.52 -30.03 -42.27
C ILE A 283 -2.90 -31.27 -42.91
N ALA A 284 -3.01 -32.43 -42.25
CA ALA A 284 -2.51 -33.69 -42.77
C ALA A 284 -3.22 -34.14 -44.06
N SER A 285 -4.45 -33.69 -44.29
CA SER A 285 -5.20 -34.01 -45.51
C SER A 285 -4.83 -33.11 -46.70
N ALA A 286 -4.04 -32.06 -46.48
CA ALA A 286 -3.74 -31.03 -47.49
C ALA A 286 -2.29 -30.50 -47.36
N PRO A 287 -1.27 -31.33 -47.65
CA PRO A 287 0.14 -30.98 -47.43
C PRO A 287 0.61 -29.74 -48.23
N ASP A 288 0.08 -29.54 -49.44
CA ASP A 288 0.41 -28.36 -50.27
C ASP A 288 -0.10 -27.06 -49.61
N LEU A 289 -1.26 -27.11 -48.94
CA LEU A 289 -1.76 -25.96 -48.16
C LEU A 289 -0.88 -25.69 -46.95
N GLY A 290 -0.33 -26.72 -46.32
CA GLY A 290 0.60 -26.59 -45.20
C GLY A 290 1.82 -25.74 -45.54
N GLN A 291 2.41 -25.95 -46.73
CA GLN A 291 3.53 -25.13 -47.20
C GLN A 291 3.12 -23.67 -47.43
N TRP A 292 1.95 -23.42 -48.01
CA TRP A 292 1.48 -22.06 -48.26
C TRP A 292 1.10 -21.33 -46.97
N ILE A 293 0.56 -22.03 -45.97
CA ILE A 293 0.32 -21.48 -44.63
C ILE A 293 1.62 -21.07 -43.97
N ASP A 294 2.64 -21.93 -44.00
CA ASP A 294 3.96 -21.64 -43.44
C ASP A 294 4.58 -20.39 -44.09
N LEU A 295 4.66 -20.35 -45.42
CA LEU A 295 5.15 -19.18 -46.17
C LEU A 295 4.31 -17.92 -45.92
N GLY A 296 3.00 -18.06 -45.82
CA GLY A 296 2.07 -16.96 -45.60
C GLY A 296 2.20 -16.31 -44.22
N LEU A 297 2.48 -17.11 -43.17
CA LEU A 297 2.60 -16.62 -41.80
C LEU A 297 4.03 -16.25 -41.39
N VAL A 298 5.02 -17.06 -41.80
CA VAL A 298 6.42 -16.87 -41.40
C VAL A 298 7.10 -15.79 -42.24
N ASP A 299 7.01 -15.93 -43.57
CA ASP A 299 7.64 -15.00 -44.51
C ASP A 299 6.70 -13.87 -44.95
N SER A 300 5.46 -13.87 -44.47
CA SER A 300 4.41 -12.94 -44.90
C SER A 300 4.22 -12.94 -46.44
N ASN A 301 4.37 -14.10 -47.08
CA ASN A 301 4.39 -14.20 -48.53
C ASN A 301 3.01 -13.94 -49.17
N ASN A 302 2.90 -12.88 -49.98
CA ASN A 302 1.65 -12.49 -50.65
C ASN A 302 1.15 -13.53 -51.66
N SER A 303 2.04 -14.14 -52.44
CA SER A 303 1.68 -15.16 -53.43
C SER A 303 1.12 -16.41 -52.78
N ALA A 304 1.70 -16.85 -51.65
CA ALA A 304 1.18 -17.98 -50.87
C ALA A 304 -0.20 -17.67 -50.29
N ALA A 305 -0.40 -16.47 -49.72
CA ALA A 305 -1.71 -16.05 -49.23
C ALA A 305 -2.77 -15.99 -50.35
N ASN A 306 -2.39 -15.54 -51.55
CA ASN A 306 -3.27 -15.54 -52.71
C ASN A 306 -3.59 -16.96 -53.23
N LEU A 307 -2.69 -17.94 -53.08
CA LEU A 307 -2.96 -19.35 -53.39
C LEU A 307 -3.96 -19.96 -52.39
N LEU A 308 -3.85 -19.61 -51.12
CA LEU A 308 -4.83 -19.99 -50.10
C LEU A 308 -6.21 -19.40 -50.37
N MET A 309 -6.30 -18.12 -50.76
CA MET A 309 -7.57 -17.52 -51.20
C MET A 309 -8.10 -18.18 -52.47
N GLN A 310 -7.24 -18.50 -53.45
CA GLN A 310 -7.69 -19.24 -54.64
C GLN A 310 -8.29 -20.59 -54.27
N TYR A 311 -7.68 -21.31 -53.33
CA TYR A 311 -8.23 -22.57 -52.84
C TYR A 311 -9.64 -22.38 -52.26
N LEU A 312 -9.84 -21.37 -51.40
CA LEU A 312 -11.16 -21.04 -50.83
C LEU A 312 -12.19 -20.60 -51.86
N GLY A 313 -11.74 -19.99 -52.96
CA GLY A 313 -12.60 -19.42 -54.00
C GLY A 313 -12.73 -20.28 -55.24
N ASP A 314 -12.48 -21.59 -55.17
CA ASP A 314 -12.51 -22.53 -56.30
C ASP A 314 -11.71 -22.04 -57.53
N GLY A 315 -10.52 -21.49 -57.27
CA GLY A 315 -9.59 -20.92 -58.26
C GLY A 315 -9.68 -19.40 -58.44
N SER A 316 -10.66 -18.72 -57.83
CA SER A 316 -10.80 -17.26 -57.87
C SER A 316 -10.34 -16.60 -56.57
N VAL A 317 -9.30 -15.76 -56.64
CA VAL A 317 -8.81 -14.99 -55.48
C VAL A 317 -9.92 -14.09 -54.90
N VAL A 318 -10.70 -13.43 -55.77
CA VAL A 318 -11.77 -12.50 -55.34
C VAL A 318 -12.90 -13.26 -54.67
N ALA A 319 -13.27 -14.45 -55.16
CA ALA A 319 -14.25 -15.29 -54.48
C ALA A 319 -13.71 -15.77 -53.12
N GLY A 320 -12.42 -16.14 -53.06
CA GLY A 320 -11.75 -16.48 -51.81
C GLY A 320 -11.74 -15.34 -50.79
N ALA A 321 -11.48 -14.10 -51.23
CA ALA A 321 -11.55 -12.91 -50.39
C ALA A 321 -12.96 -12.71 -49.80
N ALA A 322 -14.01 -12.99 -50.57
CA ALA A 322 -15.38 -12.97 -50.06
C ALA A 322 -15.61 -14.07 -49.00
N VAL A 323 -15.14 -15.30 -49.23
CA VAL A 323 -15.20 -16.40 -48.25
C VAL A 323 -14.51 -16.04 -46.94
N VAL A 324 -13.30 -15.45 -47.00
CA VAL A 324 -12.57 -15.01 -45.80
C VAL A 324 -13.31 -13.88 -45.08
N THR A 325 -13.96 -12.98 -45.82
CA THR A 325 -14.78 -11.90 -45.22
C THR A 325 -16.00 -12.45 -44.51
N ASP A 326 -16.69 -13.43 -45.11
CA ASP A 326 -17.84 -14.07 -44.49
C ASP A 326 -17.44 -14.91 -43.27
N PHE A 327 -16.25 -15.53 -43.31
CA PHE A 327 -15.65 -16.18 -42.14
C PHE A 327 -15.34 -15.17 -41.02
N ALA A 328 -14.75 -14.01 -41.32
CA ALA A 328 -14.52 -12.98 -40.30
C ALA A 328 -15.84 -12.53 -39.64
N ARG A 329 -16.91 -12.37 -40.42
CA ARG A 329 -18.25 -12.04 -39.91
C ARG A 329 -18.86 -13.14 -39.06
N SER A 330 -18.64 -14.41 -39.38
CA SER A 330 -19.15 -15.53 -38.57
C SER A 330 -18.51 -15.56 -37.18
N LEU A 331 -17.30 -15.00 -37.04
CA LEU A 331 -16.61 -14.77 -35.77
C LEU A 331 -17.01 -13.46 -35.06
N GLY A 332 -17.92 -12.67 -35.64
CA GLY A 332 -18.31 -11.35 -35.12
C GLY A 332 -17.35 -10.21 -35.47
N LEU A 333 -16.35 -10.45 -36.33
CA LEU A 333 -15.36 -9.45 -36.74
C LEU A 333 -15.87 -8.61 -37.93
N GLU A 334 -16.97 -7.89 -37.72
CA GLU A 334 -17.68 -7.14 -38.79
C GLU A 334 -16.84 -6.04 -39.45
N ASN A 335 -15.79 -5.57 -38.77
CA ASN A 335 -14.87 -4.54 -39.25
C ASN A 335 -13.64 -5.10 -39.99
N SER A 336 -13.48 -6.43 -40.06
CA SER A 336 -12.38 -7.09 -40.76
C SER A 336 -12.88 -7.72 -42.05
N PHE A 337 -12.31 -7.29 -43.19
CA PHE A 337 -12.75 -7.76 -44.50
C PHE A 337 -11.63 -7.73 -45.54
N PHE A 338 -11.84 -8.50 -46.60
CA PHE A 338 -11.06 -8.46 -47.84
C PHE A 338 -11.97 -8.07 -49.00
N LEU A 339 -11.43 -7.27 -49.92
CA LEU A 339 -12.11 -6.97 -51.19
C LEU A 339 -11.42 -7.63 -52.38
N THR A 340 -10.12 -7.86 -52.28
CA THR A 340 -9.25 -8.40 -53.32
C THR A 340 -8.16 -9.26 -52.68
N GLY A 341 -7.31 -9.88 -53.51
CA GLY A 341 -6.06 -10.46 -53.04
C GLY A 341 -4.99 -9.43 -52.70
N TYR A 342 -3.86 -9.93 -52.20
CA TYR A 342 -2.65 -9.15 -51.97
C TYR A 342 -2.02 -8.72 -53.29
N ASP A 343 -1.43 -7.52 -53.32
CA ASP A 343 -0.79 -6.88 -54.49
C ASP A 343 -1.71 -6.72 -55.72
N ASP A 344 -3.02 -6.79 -55.53
CA ASP A 344 -4.00 -6.55 -56.59
C ASP A 344 -4.22 -5.03 -56.78
N PRO A 345 -3.91 -4.46 -57.96
CA PRO A 345 -4.11 -3.03 -58.22
C PRO A 345 -5.57 -2.67 -58.52
N ALA A 346 -6.50 -3.64 -58.51
CA ALA A 346 -7.91 -3.41 -58.83
C ALA A 346 -8.54 -2.38 -57.88
N ARG A 347 -9.22 -1.38 -58.47
CA ARG A 347 -10.04 -0.43 -57.71
C ARG A 347 -11.42 -1.03 -57.49
N VAL A 348 -11.71 -1.36 -56.24
CA VAL A 348 -12.97 -1.94 -55.78
C VAL A 348 -13.75 -0.91 -54.97
N VAL A 349 -15.08 -1.02 -55.00
CA VAL A 349 -15.93 -0.21 -54.13
C VAL A 349 -15.68 -0.64 -52.68
N PRO A 350 -15.33 0.28 -51.77
CA PRO A 350 -15.10 -0.07 -50.38
C PRO A 350 -16.32 -0.73 -49.75
N LEU A 351 -16.11 -1.83 -49.03
CA LEU A 351 -17.14 -2.39 -48.17
C LEU A 351 -17.38 -1.44 -47.00
N VAL A 352 -18.63 -1.17 -46.70
CA VAL A 352 -19.04 -0.29 -45.61
C VAL A 352 -19.11 -1.10 -44.31
N THR A 353 -18.44 -0.64 -43.27
CA THR A 353 -18.45 -1.21 -41.91
C THR A 353 -18.67 -0.12 -40.87
N PRO A 354 -19.13 -0.45 -39.65
CA PRO A 354 -19.24 0.53 -38.57
C PRO A 354 -17.94 1.34 -38.36
N ALA A 355 -16.77 0.69 -38.32
CA ALA A 355 -15.50 1.35 -38.04
C ALA A 355 -15.00 2.26 -39.19
N ASN A 356 -15.36 1.99 -40.45
CA ASN A 356 -14.94 2.82 -41.58
C ASN A 356 -15.96 3.90 -41.99
N GLN A 357 -17.08 3.99 -41.25
CA GLN A 357 -18.07 5.06 -41.36
C GLN A 357 -17.95 6.11 -40.26
N SER A 358 -17.28 5.78 -39.15
CA SER A 358 -17.08 6.71 -38.05
C SER A 358 -16.26 7.91 -38.49
N VAL A 359 -16.80 9.12 -38.27
CA VAL A 359 -16.07 10.38 -38.42
C VAL A 359 -15.44 10.66 -37.06
N TRP A 360 -14.10 10.62 -36.99
CA TRP A 360 -13.31 10.89 -35.79
C TRP A 360 -12.88 12.34 -35.72
#